data_AF-A0A7S0VXB4-F1
#
_entry.id   AF-A0A7S0VXB4-F1
#
_cell.length_a   1.000
_cell.length_b   1.000
_cell.length_c   1.000
_cell.angle_alpha   90.00
_cell.angle_beta   90.00
_cell.angle_gamma   90.00
#
_symmetry.space_group_name_H-M   'P 1'
#
loop_
_entity.id
_entity.type
_entity.pdbx_description
1 polymer ?
#
loop_
_entity_poly.entity_id
_entity_poly.type
_entity_poly.pdbx_seq_one_letter_code
_entity_poly.pdbx_strand_id
1 'polypeptide(L)'
;EEPFEFPHRRAVQARQREMSLDFHTVSIRFQGVPDVLTHVPVDVTGVHMLPLGDLRAVAEIHSDSGTKTVAIQSTFKVYNKTSCTVQAAVYATDAEGSPPSWQDTFAVDMHGCVPLTLVSSRFIRVRPSASYRFSPPIEVPVEPVTGQSVFVCCAPQEGSEGGPMFFRARLDAKRPIGGHEERMRVVISIHPALRVQNLLPYPMQVGVHCGGRLIGSIVPLEGAVEQLFCSDLRQPLNMAAFLPHFRKSRDTVLVYHPDPAVATAKTVQVTDEQGVPLHLGVETTTSAWGDLTVVFFAQYLCLNFTSLPMKYGVYGGTTRKVVPCAGQTLSPSPAGSPAKPSPADAAAGDAAVASATLKSIYAVFGPRSAFSGRLVAAQPPLA
;
A
#
# COMPACT_ATOMS: atom_id res chain seq x y z
N GLU A 1 44.56 19.60 21.52
CA GLU A 1 43.23 20.24 21.53
C GLU A 1 42.19 19.13 21.56
N GLU A 2 41.76 18.76 22.77
CA GLU A 2 40.71 17.76 22.97
C GLU A 2 39.34 18.42 22.81
N PRO A 3 38.36 17.77 22.15
CA PRO A 3 37.04 18.34 22.02
C PRO A 3 36.26 18.21 23.33
N PHE A 4 35.76 19.36 23.75
CA PHE A 4 34.88 19.64 24.88
C PHE A 4 33.70 18.65 24.98
N GLU A 5 33.74 17.71 25.93
CA GLU A 5 32.58 16.89 26.28
C GLU A 5 31.54 17.73 27.06
N PHE A 6 30.36 17.92 26.48
CA PHE A 6 29.25 18.63 27.12
C PHE A 6 28.78 17.92 28.42
N PRO A 7 28.54 18.65 29.53
CA PRO A 7 28.13 18.10 30.82
C PRO A 7 26.66 17.66 30.90
N HIS A 8 25.98 17.44 29.78
CA HIS A 8 24.56 17.03 29.74
C HIS A 8 24.33 15.58 30.21
N ARG A 9 25.33 14.69 30.14
CA ARG A 9 25.20 13.30 30.60
C ARG A 9 25.00 13.18 32.11
N ARG A 10 25.67 14.02 32.92
CA ARG A 10 25.45 14.07 34.37
C ARG A 10 24.20 14.83 34.75
N ALA A 11 23.79 15.84 33.99
CA ALA A 11 22.57 16.60 34.28
C ALA A 11 21.28 15.78 34.14
N VAL A 12 21.22 14.81 33.21
CA VAL A 12 20.04 13.93 33.06
C VAL A 12 20.01 12.83 34.13
N GLN A 13 21.16 12.24 34.47
CA GLN A 13 21.24 11.25 35.56
C GLN A 13 21.10 11.89 36.96
N ALA A 14 21.57 13.13 37.15
CA ALA A 14 21.36 13.89 38.38
C ALA A 14 19.89 14.37 38.49
N ARG A 15 19.25 14.80 37.39
CA ARG A 15 17.80 15.08 37.41
C ARG A 15 16.94 13.86 37.68
N GLN A 16 17.38 12.66 37.30
CA GLN A 16 16.70 11.41 37.69
C GLN A 16 16.92 11.03 39.16
N ARG A 17 17.95 11.57 39.83
CA ARG A 17 18.25 11.31 41.25
C ARG A 17 17.80 12.43 42.19
N GLU A 18 17.56 13.64 41.69
CA GLU A 18 17.15 14.82 42.49
C GLU A 18 15.67 15.22 42.34
N MET A 19 14.87 14.47 41.58
CA MET A 19 13.41 14.60 41.64
C MET A 19 12.85 13.60 42.66
N SER A 20 12.83 14.01 43.92
CA SER A 20 11.92 13.49 44.95
C SER A 20 10.47 13.89 44.66
N LEU A 21 9.97 13.48 43.49
CA LEU A 21 8.55 13.47 43.19
C LEU A 21 8.09 12.03 43.40
N ASP A 22 7.18 11.84 44.36
CA ASP A 22 6.50 10.57 44.61
C ASP A 22 5.72 10.16 43.36
N PHE A 23 6.39 9.51 42.41
CA PHE A 23 5.71 8.88 41.29
C PHE A 23 4.92 7.69 41.82
N HIS A 24 3.63 7.67 41.52
CA HIS A 24 2.83 6.48 41.74
C HIS A 24 3.38 5.39 40.83
N THR A 25 3.76 4.26 41.43
CA THR A 25 4.27 3.11 40.71
C THR A 25 3.40 1.89 40.98
N VAL A 26 3.19 1.08 39.95
CA VAL A 26 2.67 -0.26 40.12
C VAL A 26 3.87 -1.20 40.15
N SER A 27 4.00 -1.94 41.24
CA SER A 27 5.07 -2.91 41.44
C SER A 27 4.62 -4.27 40.95
N ILE A 28 5.36 -4.86 40.03
CA ILE A 28 4.98 -6.10 39.34
C ILE A 28 6.06 -7.13 39.56
N ARG A 29 5.66 -8.31 40.04
CA ARG A 29 6.54 -9.48 40.20
C ARG A 29 6.17 -10.50 39.14
N PHE A 30 7.13 -10.86 38.30
CA PHE A 30 6.96 -11.88 37.27
C PHE A 30 7.30 -13.26 37.83
N GLN A 31 6.36 -14.20 37.75
CA GLN A 31 6.62 -15.58 38.16
C GLN A 31 7.68 -16.20 37.24
N GLY A 32 8.68 -16.87 37.83
CA GLY A 32 9.77 -17.51 37.09
C GLY A 32 10.91 -16.56 36.66
N VAL A 33 10.83 -15.27 36.98
CA VAL A 33 11.93 -14.32 36.82
C VAL A 33 12.56 -14.08 38.20
N PRO A 34 13.88 -14.26 38.37
CA PRO A 34 14.52 -14.19 39.69
C PRO A 34 14.41 -12.80 40.30
N ASP A 35 13.59 -12.67 41.34
CA ASP A 35 13.43 -11.55 42.30
C ASP A 35 13.60 -10.10 41.79
N VAL A 36 13.22 -9.82 40.53
CA VAL A 36 13.12 -8.46 40.01
C VAL A 36 11.71 -7.92 40.29
N LEU A 37 11.54 -7.21 41.40
CA LEU A 37 10.37 -6.35 41.57
C LEU A 37 10.49 -5.18 40.59
N THR A 38 9.61 -5.13 39.60
CA THR A 38 9.67 -4.11 38.56
C THR A 38 8.65 -3.02 38.85
N HIS A 39 9.12 -1.77 38.95
CA HIS A 39 8.27 -0.62 39.18
C HIS A 39 7.91 0.06 37.87
N VAL A 40 6.61 0.13 37.56
CA VAL A 40 6.09 0.83 36.38
C VAL A 40 5.51 2.17 36.81
N PRO A 41 6.03 3.32 36.31
CA PRO A 41 5.53 4.63 36.68
C PRO A 41 4.17 4.85 36.02
N VAL A 42 3.08 4.81 36.79
CA VAL A 42 1.74 4.97 36.21
C VAL A 42 1.40 6.42 35.91
N ASP A 43 2.11 7.38 36.48
CA ASP A 43 1.86 8.81 36.24
C ASP A 43 2.24 9.27 34.82
N VAL A 44 3.10 8.51 34.13
CA VAL A 44 3.58 8.84 32.79
C VAL A 44 2.83 8.02 31.74
N THR A 45 2.38 8.66 30.66
CA THR A 45 1.86 7.97 29.46
C THR A 45 2.99 7.74 28.47
N GLY A 46 3.00 6.59 27.81
CA GLY A 46 4.00 6.26 26.80
C GLY A 46 4.52 4.83 26.92
N VAL A 47 5.69 4.58 26.32
CA VAL A 47 6.31 3.26 26.29
C VAL A 47 7.53 3.26 27.20
N HIS A 48 7.53 2.39 28.20
CA HIS A 48 8.59 2.23 29.18
C HIS A 48 9.23 0.86 29.06
N MET A 49 10.55 0.79 28.91
CA MET A 49 11.27 -0.48 28.88
C MET A 49 11.35 -1.07 30.29
N LEU A 50 11.09 -2.36 30.43
CA LEU A 50 11.17 -3.05 31.72
C LEU A 50 12.53 -3.75 31.87
N PRO A 51 13.21 -3.63 33.02
CA PRO A 51 14.53 -4.21 33.27
C PRO A 51 14.46 -5.70 33.65
N LEU A 52 13.86 -6.55 32.84
CA LEU A 52 13.66 -7.98 33.13
C LEU A 52 14.86 -8.87 32.74
N GLY A 53 16.09 -8.37 32.91
CA GLY A 53 17.30 -9.08 32.50
C GLY A 53 17.38 -9.27 30.98
N ASP A 54 17.45 -10.53 30.55
CA ASP A 54 17.46 -10.96 29.14
C ASP A 54 16.07 -10.94 28.50
N LEU A 55 15.00 -10.96 29.31
CA LEU A 55 13.64 -10.84 28.81
C LEU A 55 13.39 -9.40 28.39
N ARG A 56 12.96 -9.22 27.14
CA ARG A 56 12.76 -7.90 26.55
C ARG A 56 11.29 -7.54 26.59
N ALA A 57 10.90 -6.78 27.61
CA ALA A 57 9.53 -6.31 27.80
C ALA A 57 9.41 -4.78 27.82
N VAL A 58 8.23 -4.30 27.46
CA VAL A 58 7.79 -2.91 27.57
C VAL A 58 6.48 -2.84 28.34
N ALA A 59 6.32 -1.79 29.13
CA ALA A 59 5.03 -1.33 29.60
C ALA A 59 4.55 -0.20 28.70
N GLU A 60 3.44 -0.40 28.00
CA GLU A 60 2.75 0.64 27.27
C GLU A 60 1.62 1.18 28.16
N ILE A 61 1.71 2.47 28.49
CA ILE A 61 0.82 3.13 29.43
C ILE A 61 -0.04 4.13 28.66
N HIS A 62 -1.32 3.83 28.61
CA HIS A 62 -2.33 4.66 27.95
C HIS A 62 -3.28 5.23 29.00
N SER A 63 -3.72 6.47 28.80
CA SER A 63 -4.73 7.11 29.63
C SER A 63 -5.96 7.35 28.77
N ASP A 64 -7.05 6.66 29.07
CA ASP A 64 -8.33 6.83 28.38
C ASP A 64 -9.44 7.11 29.40
N SER A 65 -10.12 8.25 29.24
CA SER A 65 -11.30 8.61 30.02
C SER A 65 -11.11 8.52 31.54
N GLY A 66 -9.92 8.91 32.03
CA GLY A 66 -9.55 8.87 33.45
C GLY A 66 -9.07 7.50 33.96
N THR A 67 -9.05 6.47 33.13
CA THR A 67 -8.48 5.15 33.44
C THR A 67 -7.10 5.02 32.81
N LYS A 68 -6.10 4.57 33.60
CA LYS A 68 -4.77 4.24 33.09
C LYS A 68 -4.65 2.74 32.85
N THR A 69 -4.41 2.37 31.60
CA THR A 69 -4.18 0.99 31.19
C THR A 69 -2.69 0.78 31.02
N VAL A 70 -2.13 -0.16 31.78
CA VAL A 70 -0.73 -0.60 31.66
C VAL A 70 -0.71 -1.95 30.96
N ALA A 71 -0.23 -1.98 29.73
CA ALA A 71 -0.06 -3.20 28.96
C ALA A 71 1.41 -3.63 29.00
N ILE A 72 1.71 -4.77 29.62
CA ILE A 72 3.06 -5.37 29.57
C ILE A 72 3.14 -6.29 28.37
N GLN A 73 4.08 -5.99 27.48
CA GLN A 73 4.21 -6.67 26.20
C GLN A 73 5.69 -6.90 25.88
N SER A 74 5.96 -7.77 24.92
CA SER A 74 7.33 -7.92 24.43
C SER A 74 7.75 -6.72 23.57
N THR A 75 9.06 -6.54 23.44
CA THR A 75 9.61 -5.52 22.55
C THR A 75 9.49 -5.90 21.07
N PHE A 76 9.02 -7.11 20.75
CA PHE A 76 8.90 -7.64 19.40
C PHE A 76 7.42 -7.73 18.99
N LYS A 77 7.00 -6.79 18.15
CA LYS A 77 5.62 -6.70 17.63
C LYS A 77 5.54 -7.07 16.16
N VAL A 78 4.45 -7.74 15.80
CA VAL A 78 4.07 -8.03 14.42
C VAL A 78 2.75 -7.32 14.11
N TYR A 79 2.71 -6.57 13.01
CA TYR A 79 1.50 -5.88 12.53
C TYR A 79 1.08 -6.47 11.19
N ASN A 80 -0.22 -6.73 11.03
CA ASN A 80 -0.80 -7.06 9.74
C ASN A 80 -1.47 -5.81 9.16
N LYS A 81 -0.92 -5.27 8.07
CA LYS A 81 -1.45 -4.12 7.30
C LYS A 81 -2.00 -4.55 5.93
N THR A 82 -2.22 -5.85 5.76
CA THR A 82 -2.85 -6.42 4.56
C THR A 82 -4.37 -6.47 4.71
N SER A 83 -5.09 -6.71 3.60
CA SER A 83 -6.55 -6.89 3.57
C SER A 83 -6.96 -8.35 3.79
N CYS A 84 -6.02 -9.23 4.11
CA CYS A 84 -6.28 -10.62 4.46
C CYS A 84 -5.72 -10.95 5.85
N THR A 85 -6.11 -12.10 6.38
CA THR A 85 -5.46 -12.64 7.58
C THR A 85 -4.01 -12.99 7.26
N VAL A 86 -3.12 -12.85 8.23
CA VAL A 86 -1.74 -13.29 8.13
C VAL A 86 -1.40 -14.12 9.35
N GLN A 87 -0.91 -15.33 9.14
CA GLN A 87 -0.26 -16.13 10.15
C GLN A 87 1.22 -15.78 10.20
N ALA A 88 1.72 -15.44 11.39
CA ALA A 88 3.15 -15.31 11.63
C ALA A 88 3.62 -16.42 12.55
N ALA A 89 4.83 -16.90 12.31
CA ALA A 89 5.46 -17.92 13.12
C ALA A 89 6.93 -17.57 13.37
N VAL A 90 7.39 -17.86 14.58
CA VAL A 90 8.77 -17.67 15.01
C VAL A 90 9.47 -19.01 15.02
N TYR A 91 10.67 -19.05 14.45
CA TYR A 91 11.49 -20.25 14.34
C TYR A 91 12.81 -20.06 15.08
N ALA A 92 13.29 -21.12 15.73
CA ALA A 92 14.60 -21.14 16.36
C ALA A 92 15.75 -21.17 15.34
N THR A 93 15.52 -21.84 14.20
CA THR A 93 16.49 -22.01 13.11
C THR A 93 15.85 -21.65 11.77
N ASP A 94 16.68 -21.41 10.75
CA ASP A 94 16.26 -21.20 9.37
C ASP A 94 15.98 -22.51 8.62
N ALA A 95 16.27 -23.67 9.22
CA ALA A 95 16.11 -24.97 8.59
C ALA A 95 14.63 -25.24 8.25
N GLU A 96 14.38 -25.52 6.97
CA GLU A 96 13.06 -25.86 6.46
C GLU A 96 12.54 -27.16 7.10
N GLY A 97 11.27 -27.16 7.52
CA GLY A 97 10.65 -28.30 8.21
C GLY A 97 10.75 -28.29 9.74
N SER A 98 11.53 -27.37 10.33
CA SER A 98 11.53 -27.18 11.78
C SER A 98 10.15 -26.75 12.27
N PRO A 99 9.62 -27.27 13.39
CA PRO A 99 8.36 -26.80 13.94
C PRO A 99 8.50 -25.34 14.44
N PRO A 100 7.45 -24.51 14.31
CA PRO A 100 7.48 -23.15 14.84
C PRO A 100 7.50 -23.19 16.37
N SER A 101 8.36 -22.37 16.98
CA SER A 101 8.39 -22.17 18.44
C SER A 101 7.17 -21.41 18.95
N TRP A 102 6.58 -20.59 18.08
CA TRP A 102 5.33 -19.88 18.31
C TRP A 102 4.68 -19.57 16.97
N GLN A 103 3.35 -19.59 16.94
CA GLN A 103 2.55 -19.24 15.77
C GLN A 103 1.26 -18.56 16.22
N ASP A 104 0.88 -17.50 15.52
CA ASP A 104 -0.38 -16.79 15.78
C ASP A 104 -0.97 -16.27 14.46
N THR A 105 -2.27 -15.97 14.47
CA THR A 105 -3.03 -15.48 13.32
C THR A 105 -3.54 -14.07 13.58
N PHE A 106 -3.14 -13.14 12.72
CA PHE A 106 -3.51 -11.73 12.79
C PHE A 106 -4.59 -11.45 11.76
N ALA A 107 -5.76 -10.97 12.21
CA ALA A 107 -6.75 -10.42 11.29
C ALA A 107 -6.26 -9.10 10.68
N VAL A 108 -7.06 -8.56 9.75
CA VAL A 108 -6.79 -7.29 9.08
C VAL A 108 -6.60 -6.18 10.12
N ASP A 109 -5.55 -5.37 9.95
CA ASP A 109 -5.15 -4.27 10.84
C ASP A 109 -4.86 -4.63 12.30
N MET A 110 -4.83 -5.93 12.63
CA MET A 110 -4.45 -6.41 13.94
C MET A 110 -2.93 -6.46 14.12
N HIS A 111 -2.52 -6.50 15.38
CA HIS A 111 -1.14 -6.68 15.78
C HIS A 111 -1.06 -7.56 17.01
N GLY A 112 0.10 -8.14 17.23
CA GLY A 112 0.40 -8.86 18.46
C GLY A 112 1.88 -8.85 18.78
N CYS A 113 2.18 -9.41 19.93
CA CYS A 113 3.53 -9.43 20.48
C CYS A 113 4.02 -10.88 20.54
N VAL A 114 5.25 -11.09 20.07
CA VAL A 114 5.92 -12.39 20.20
C VAL A 114 6.13 -12.68 21.70
N PRO A 115 6.00 -13.92 22.19
CA PRO A 115 6.25 -14.23 23.60
C PRO A 115 7.63 -13.74 24.08
N LEU A 116 7.69 -13.28 25.34
CA LEU A 116 8.92 -12.71 25.94
C LEU A 116 10.13 -13.64 25.88
N THR A 117 9.89 -14.95 25.92
CA THR A 117 10.93 -15.99 25.83
C THR A 117 11.51 -16.16 24.43
N LEU A 118 10.88 -15.58 23.41
CA LEU A 118 11.24 -15.71 22.00
C LEU A 118 11.68 -14.38 21.36
N VAL A 119 11.86 -13.33 22.15
CA VAL A 119 12.29 -12.00 21.67
C VAL A 119 13.71 -11.97 21.10
N SER A 120 14.51 -12.98 21.42
CA SER A 120 15.86 -13.20 20.90
C SER A 120 15.88 -14.08 19.65
N SER A 121 14.74 -14.63 19.23
CA SER A 121 14.65 -15.43 18.03
C SER A 121 14.97 -14.60 16.79
N ARG A 122 15.70 -15.21 15.85
CA ARG A 122 16.22 -14.52 14.67
C ARG A 122 15.33 -14.61 13.45
N PHE A 123 14.39 -15.54 13.41
CA PHE A 123 13.65 -15.84 12.18
C PHE A 123 12.14 -15.78 12.41
N ILE A 124 11.48 -14.92 11.64
CA ILE A 124 10.04 -14.93 11.46
C ILE A 124 9.70 -15.42 10.06
N ARG A 125 8.63 -16.19 9.94
CA ARG A 125 8.00 -16.51 8.65
C ARG A 125 6.54 -16.12 8.70
N VAL A 126 6.00 -15.78 7.54
CA VAL A 126 4.60 -15.40 7.41
C VAL A 126 3.92 -16.21 6.32
N ARG A 127 2.60 -16.37 6.43
CA ARG A 127 1.74 -16.87 5.36
C ARG A 127 0.34 -16.27 5.49
N PRO A 128 -0.41 -16.12 4.41
CA PRO A 128 -1.78 -15.58 4.48
C PRO A 128 -2.77 -16.57 5.11
N SER A 129 -2.65 -17.86 4.78
CA SER A 129 -3.52 -18.91 5.31
C SER A 129 -2.81 -20.26 5.29
N ALA A 130 -3.44 -21.29 5.87
CA ALA A 130 -2.93 -22.65 5.85
C ALA A 130 -2.80 -23.24 4.43
N SER A 131 -3.55 -22.71 3.45
CA SER A 131 -3.47 -23.09 2.04
C SER A 131 -2.16 -22.65 1.35
N TYR A 132 -1.30 -21.92 2.06
CA TYR A 132 -0.02 -21.43 1.58
C TYR A 132 1.13 -21.97 2.44
N ARG A 133 2.28 -22.16 1.80
CA ARG A 133 3.55 -22.42 2.49
C ARG A 133 4.00 -21.14 3.21
N PHE A 134 4.69 -21.31 4.33
CA PHE A 134 5.37 -20.20 4.98
C PHE A 134 6.40 -19.58 4.05
N SER A 135 6.55 -18.27 4.14
CA SER A 135 7.56 -17.51 3.41
C SER A 135 8.98 -18.00 3.73
N PRO A 136 9.98 -17.66 2.90
CA PRO A 136 11.36 -17.62 3.33
C PRO A 136 11.52 -16.85 4.65
N PRO A 137 12.56 -17.17 5.46
CA PRO A 137 12.79 -16.52 6.74
C PRO A 137 13.05 -15.02 6.57
N ILE A 138 12.31 -14.22 7.35
CA ILE A 138 12.56 -12.81 7.59
C ILE A 138 13.49 -12.74 8.80
N GLU A 139 14.72 -12.30 8.58
CA GLU A 139 15.70 -12.15 9.65
C GLU A 139 15.39 -10.92 10.50
N VAL A 140 15.36 -11.12 11.82
CA VAL A 140 15.17 -10.07 12.81
C VAL A 140 16.45 -9.26 12.92
N PRO A 141 16.41 -7.92 12.73
CA PRO A 141 17.61 -7.11 12.80
C PRO A 141 18.30 -7.19 14.17
N VAL A 142 19.61 -7.43 14.13
CA VAL A 142 20.48 -7.38 15.33
C VAL A 142 21.05 -5.98 15.57
N GLU A 143 20.92 -5.10 14.59
CA GLU A 143 21.28 -3.68 14.65
C GLU A 143 20.07 -2.77 14.44
N PRO A 144 20.14 -1.49 14.85
CA PRO A 144 19.04 -0.55 14.64
C PRO A 144 18.81 -0.32 13.14
N VAL A 145 17.55 -0.45 12.74
CA VAL A 145 17.11 -0.33 11.36
C VAL A 145 15.81 0.45 11.35
N THR A 146 15.68 1.42 10.46
CA THR A 146 14.41 2.16 10.28
C THR A 146 13.97 2.06 8.82
N GLY A 147 12.82 1.45 8.60
CA GLY A 147 12.18 1.37 7.28
C GLY A 147 12.79 0.37 6.29
N GLN A 148 13.65 -0.57 6.71
CA GLN A 148 14.12 -1.61 5.79
C GLN A 148 12.95 -2.49 5.35
N SER A 149 12.87 -2.79 4.06
CA SER A 149 11.79 -3.59 3.48
C SER A 149 12.35 -4.87 2.87
N VAL A 150 11.68 -5.99 3.18
CA VAL A 150 11.98 -7.31 2.63
C VAL A 150 10.76 -7.78 1.85
N PHE A 151 10.96 -8.15 0.59
CA PHE A 151 9.92 -8.80 -0.19
C PHE A 151 9.88 -10.29 0.12
N VAL A 152 8.69 -10.81 0.40
CA VAL A 152 8.49 -12.22 0.73
C VAL A 152 7.42 -12.83 -0.16
N CYS A 153 7.65 -14.06 -0.58
CA CYS A 153 6.73 -14.84 -1.40
C CYS A 153 6.24 -16.06 -0.62
N CYS A 154 4.93 -16.27 -0.63
CA CYS A 154 4.26 -17.45 -0.07
C CYS A 154 3.72 -18.26 -1.24
N ALA A 155 4.31 -19.42 -1.50
CA ALA A 155 3.83 -20.34 -2.53
C ALA A 155 2.53 -21.02 -2.06
N PRO A 156 1.57 -21.30 -2.96
CA PRO A 156 0.42 -22.14 -2.63
C PRO A 156 0.87 -23.54 -2.19
N GLN A 157 0.10 -24.18 -1.32
CA GLN A 157 0.27 -25.61 -1.09
C GLN A 157 -0.08 -26.42 -2.34
N GLU A 158 0.46 -27.63 -2.44
CA GLU A 158 0.13 -28.54 -3.53
C GLU A 158 -1.38 -28.84 -3.53
N GLY A 159 -2.02 -28.67 -4.69
CA GLY A 159 -3.47 -28.83 -4.84
C GLY A 159 -4.31 -27.60 -4.47
N SER A 160 -3.72 -26.49 -4.02
CA SER A 160 -4.45 -25.22 -3.82
C SER A 160 -4.60 -24.47 -5.13
N GLU A 161 -5.81 -23.97 -5.44
CA GLU A 161 -6.14 -23.27 -6.70
C GLU A 161 -5.64 -21.81 -6.78
N GLY A 162 -4.67 -21.42 -5.94
CA GLY A 162 -4.17 -20.05 -5.85
C GLY A 162 -2.80 -19.87 -6.52
N GLY A 163 -2.53 -18.70 -7.08
CA GLY A 163 -1.17 -18.27 -7.45
C GLY A 163 -0.32 -17.91 -6.23
N PRO A 164 1.00 -17.68 -6.41
CA PRO A 164 1.87 -17.20 -5.32
C PRO A 164 1.40 -15.86 -4.76
N MET A 165 1.57 -15.66 -3.45
CA MET A 165 1.26 -14.40 -2.76
C MET A 165 2.52 -13.69 -2.30
N PHE A 166 2.64 -12.42 -2.68
CA PHE A 166 3.77 -11.55 -2.38
C PHE A 166 3.37 -10.50 -1.35
N PHE A 167 4.20 -10.36 -0.31
CA PHE A 167 4.09 -9.32 0.71
C PHE A 167 5.38 -8.52 0.79
N ARG A 168 5.28 -7.37 1.44
CA ARG A 168 6.42 -6.61 1.92
C ARG A 168 6.43 -6.63 3.43
N ALA A 169 7.51 -7.12 4.01
CA ALA A 169 7.78 -7.03 5.44
C ALA A 169 8.67 -5.82 5.71
N ARG A 170 8.15 -4.82 6.40
CA ARG A 170 8.91 -3.66 6.86
C ARG A 170 9.45 -3.91 8.26
N LEU A 171 10.73 -3.67 8.44
CA LEU A 171 11.48 -3.86 9.67
C LEU A 171 11.83 -2.48 10.27
N ASP A 172 11.35 -2.24 11.48
CA ASP A 172 11.71 -1.08 12.28
C ASP A 172 12.26 -1.57 13.63
N ALA A 173 13.59 -1.55 13.77
CA ALA A 173 14.31 -1.85 15.00
C ALA A 173 14.92 -0.57 15.57
N LYS A 174 14.41 -0.10 16.72
CA LYS A 174 14.84 1.15 17.34
C LYS A 174 15.41 0.89 18.73
N ARG A 175 16.51 1.58 19.05
CA ARG A 175 17.03 1.63 20.42
C ARG A 175 16.09 2.48 21.28
N PRO A 176 15.78 2.06 22.51
CA PRO A 176 15.01 2.87 23.44
C PRO A 176 15.82 4.10 23.85
N ILE A 177 15.13 5.23 24.03
CA ILE A 177 15.75 6.48 24.48
C ILE A 177 16.30 6.27 25.90
N GLY A 178 17.62 6.35 26.06
CA GLY A 178 18.30 6.18 27.35
C GLY A 178 18.55 4.74 27.80
N GLY A 179 18.34 3.73 26.94
CA GLY A 179 18.60 2.32 27.28
C GLY A 179 19.96 1.79 26.80
N HIS A 180 20.38 0.66 27.36
CA HIS A 180 21.54 -0.12 26.88
C HIS A 180 21.34 -0.63 25.45
N GLU A 181 22.43 -0.75 24.69
CA GLU A 181 22.43 -1.08 23.25
C GLU A 181 21.69 -2.38 22.91
N GLU A 182 21.58 -3.30 23.86
CA GLU A 182 21.07 -4.66 23.69
C GLU A 182 19.53 -4.78 23.74
N ARG A 183 18.81 -3.70 24.00
CA ARG A 183 17.35 -3.73 24.26
C ARG A 183 16.52 -3.05 23.19
N MET A 184 16.69 -3.44 21.94
CA MET A 184 15.93 -2.86 20.82
C MET A 184 14.45 -3.25 20.85
N ARG A 185 13.61 -2.30 20.46
CA ARG A 185 12.22 -2.54 20.08
C ARG A 185 12.18 -2.91 18.60
N VAL A 186 11.66 -4.08 18.28
CA VAL A 186 11.51 -4.58 16.92
C VAL A 186 10.05 -4.58 16.55
N VAL A 187 9.74 -3.93 15.44
CA VAL A 187 8.42 -3.92 14.82
C VAL A 187 8.56 -4.49 13.41
N ILE A 188 7.83 -5.56 13.13
CA ILE A 188 7.69 -6.11 11.78
C ILE A 188 6.27 -5.83 11.32
N SER A 189 6.12 -5.01 10.28
CA SER A 189 4.82 -4.73 9.68
C SER A 189 4.72 -5.44 8.34
N ILE A 190 3.68 -6.22 8.15
CA ILE A 190 3.41 -6.97 6.92
C ILE A 190 2.41 -6.18 6.08
N HIS A 191 2.84 -5.80 4.89
CA HIS A 191 2.10 -4.98 3.95
C HIS A 191 1.88 -5.74 2.63
N PRO A 192 0.82 -5.40 1.86
CA PRO A 192 0.70 -5.90 0.50
C PRO A 192 1.84 -5.37 -0.36
N ALA A 193 2.33 -6.17 -1.30
CA ALA A 193 3.32 -5.69 -2.25
C ALA A 193 2.74 -4.61 -3.18
N LEU A 194 1.52 -4.84 -3.68
CA LEU A 194 0.85 -4.01 -4.68
C LEU A 194 -0.62 -3.74 -4.29
N ARG A 195 -1.03 -2.49 -4.44
CA ARG A 195 -2.41 -2.02 -4.30
C ARG A 195 -2.86 -1.38 -5.61
N VAL A 196 -4.16 -1.43 -5.86
CA VAL A 196 -4.79 -0.76 -7.00
C VAL A 196 -5.92 0.09 -6.47
N GLN A 197 -5.90 1.37 -6.82
CA GLN A 197 -6.95 2.31 -6.49
C GLN A 197 -7.72 2.71 -7.74
N ASN A 198 -9.04 2.60 -7.67
CA ASN A 198 -9.93 3.02 -8.74
C ASN A 198 -10.59 4.36 -8.38
N LEU A 199 -10.22 5.43 -9.05
CA LEU A 199 -10.85 6.75 -8.91
C LEU A 199 -11.92 7.02 -9.98
N LEU A 200 -12.31 6.00 -10.74
CA LEU A 200 -13.41 6.10 -11.70
C LEU A 200 -14.75 5.93 -10.99
N PRO A 201 -15.83 6.57 -11.48
CA PRO A 201 -17.18 6.41 -10.95
C PRO A 201 -17.83 5.06 -11.35
N TYR A 202 -17.03 4.10 -11.83
CA TYR A 202 -17.48 2.78 -12.27
C TYR A 202 -16.46 1.72 -11.85
N PRO A 203 -16.90 0.47 -11.60
CA PRO A 203 -15.99 -0.64 -11.39
C PRO A 203 -15.08 -0.85 -12.60
N MET A 204 -13.84 -1.22 -12.33
CA MET A 204 -12.85 -1.48 -13.37
C MET A 204 -12.19 -2.82 -13.09
N GLN A 205 -12.16 -3.71 -14.08
CA GLN A 205 -11.39 -4.93 -14.00
C GLN A 205 -9.93 -4.61 -14.33
N VAL A 206 -9.02 -4.99 -13.45
CA VAL A 206 -7.58 -4.77 -13.60
C VAL A 206 -6.89 -6.12 -13.60
N GLY A 207 -6.10 -6.39 -14.64
CA GLY A 207 -5.32 -7.61 -14.81
C GLY A 207 -3.83 -7.32 -14.77
N VAL A 208 -3.06 -8.16 -14.08
CA VAL A 208 -1.60 -8.13 -14.07
C VAL A 208 -1.06 -9.20 -15.00
N HIS A 209 -0.11 -8.83 -15.84
CA HIS A 209 0.48 -9.69 -16.85
C HIS A 209 1.99 -9.85 -16.67
N CYS A 210 2.48 -11.07 -16.81
CA CYS A 210 3.90 -11.40 -16.87
C CYS A 210 4.16 -12.29 -18.08
N GLY A 211 5.09 -11.87 -18.96
CA GLY A 211 5.37 -12.59 -20.22
C GLY A 211 4.13 -12.79 -21.11
N GLY A 212 3.20 -11.83 -21.13
CA GLY A 212 1.94 -11.89 -21.87
C GLY A 212 0.82 -12.73 -21.22
N ARG A 213 1.11 -13.46 -20.14
CA ARG A 213 0.12 -14.26 -19.41
C ARG A 213 -0.49 -13.47 -18.26
N LEU A 214 -1.82 -13.50 -18.13
CA LEU A 214 -2.54 -12.98 -16.96
C LEU A 214 -2.17 -13.82 -15.73
N ILE A 215 -1.58 -13.19 -14.71
CA ILE A 215 -1.17 -13.84 -13.47
C ILE A 215 -2.13 -13.56 -12.30
N GLY A 216 -2.96 -12.52 -12.41
CA GLY A 216 -4.03 -12.24 -11.47
C GLY A 216 -4.87 -11.04 -11.90
N SER A 217 -6.08 -10.95 -11.36
CA SER A 217 -7.00 -9.86 -11.66
C SER A 217 -7.90 -9.53 -10.49
N ILE A 218 -8.34 -8.28 -10.42
CA ILE A 218 -9.27 -7.75 -9.43
C ILE A 218 -10.30 -6.85 -10.11
N VAL A 219 -11.40 -6.57 -9.41
CA VAL A 219 -12.43 -5.62 -9.88
C VAL A 219 -12.66 -4.56 -8.79
N PRO A 220 -11.77 -3.58 -8.62
CA PRO A 220 -11.97 -2.48 -7.69
C PRO A 220 -13.25 -1.70 -8.01
N LEU A 221 -14.08 -1.53 -6.98
CA LEU A 221 -15.26 -0.66 -7.01
C LEU A 221 -14.87 0.83 -7.05
N GLU A 222 -15.84 1.71 -7.23
CA GLU A 222 -15.64 3.17 -7.20
C GLU A 222 -14.98 3.60 -5.88
N GLY A 223 -13.87 4.34 -5.97
CA GLY A 223 -13.11 4.84 -4.82
C GLY A 223 -12.36 3.78 -4.02
N ALA A 224 -12.53 2.49 -4.35
CA ALA A 224 -11.95 1.40 -3.58
C ALA A 224 -10.45 1.24 -3.83
N VAL A 225 -9.74 0.83 -2.77
CA VAL A 225 -8.34 0.41 -2.82
C VAL A 225 -8.31 -1.10 -2.57
N GLU A 226 -7.95 -1.85 -3.60
CA GLU A 226 -7.88 -3.31 -3.56
C GLU A 226 -6.42 -3.77 -3.55
N GLN A 227 -6.14 -4.88 -2.86
CA GLN A 227 -4.79 -5.44 -2.76
C GLN A 227 -4.60 -6.56 -3.77
N LEU A 228 -3.45 -6.58 -4.44
CA LEU A 228 -3.14 -7.58 -5.45
C LEU A 228 -1.84 -8.28 -5.09
N PHE A 229 -1.96 -9.54 -4.67
CA PHE A 229 -0.85 -10.29 -4.09
C PHE A 229 -0.03 -11.08 -5.10
N CYS A 230 -0.38 -11.11 -6.39
CA CYS A 230 0.23 -12.05 -7.33
C CYS A 230 1.48 -11.52 -8.07
N SER A 231 2.05 -10.38 -7.67
CA SER A 231 3.16 -9.75 -8.41
C SER A 231 4.43 -9.56 -7.58
N ASP A 232 5.57 -9.96 -8.16
CA ASP A 232 6.90 -9.67 -7.67
C ASP A 232 7.38 -8.31 -8.21
N LEU A 233 7.37 -7.28 -7.36
CA LEU A 233 7.81 -5.92 -7.74
C LEU A 233 9.33 -5.76 -7.89
N ARG A 234 10.09 -6.87 -7.81
CA ARG A 234 11.48 -6.90 -8.30
C ARG A 234 11.55 -7.03 -9.83
N GLN A 235 10.42 -7.30 -10.47
CA GLN A 235 10.28 -7.41 -11.92
C GLN A 235 9.39 -6.30 -12.47
N PRO A 236 9.50 -5.99 -13.78
CA PRO A 236 8.60 -5.05 -14.43
C PRO A 236 7.14 -5.51 -14.33
N LEU A 237 6.24 -4.57 -14.01
CA LEU A 237 4.82 -4.81 -13.84
C LEU A 237 4.06 -4.31 -15.08
N ASN A 238 3.50 -5.25 -15.83
CA ASN A 238 2.58 -4.93 -16.92
C ASN A 238 1.14 -5.12 -16.45
N MET A 239 0.28 -4.14 -16.74
CA MET A 239 -1.12 -4.17 -16.36
C MET A 239 -2.02 -3.84 -17.55
N ALA A 240 -3.20 -4.44 -17.56
CA ALA A 240 -4.31 -4.08 -18.44
C ALA A 240 -5.51 -3.69 -17.58
N ALA A 241 -6.25 -2.67 -18.02
CA ALA A 241 -7.48 -2.23 -17.38
C ALA A 241 -8.65 -2.37 -18.35
N PHE A 242 -9.79 -2.79 -17.82
CA PHE A 242 -11.00 -3.05 -18.58
C PHE A 242 -12.18 -2.46 -17.84
N LEU A 243 -13.07 -1.77 -18.55
CA LEU A 243 -14.35 -1.37 -18.01
C LEU A 243 -15.40 -2.38 -18.47
N PRO A 244 -16.30 -2.88 -17.60
CA PRO A 244 -17.27 -3.91 -17.95
C PRO A 244 -18.18 -3.55 -19.14
N HIS A 245 -18.49 -2.25 -19.30
CA HIS A 245 -19.33 -1.70 -20.37
C HIS A 245 -18.55 -1.31 -21.64
N PHE A 246 -17.28 -1.70 -21.73
CA PHE A 246 -16.37 -1.34 -22.80
C PHE A 246 -15.84 -2.62 -23.45
N ARG A 247 -15.47 -2.52 -24.73
CA ARG A 247 -14.83 -3.65 -25.42
C ARG A 247 -13.50 -3.94 -24.73
N LYS A 248 -13.26 -5.22 -24.41
CA LYS A 248 -12.01 -5.63 -23.77
C LYS A 248 -10.83 -5.35 -24.72
N SER A 249 -10.04 -4.30 -24.42
CA SER A 249 -8.73 -4.08 -25.05
C SER A 249 -7.69 -4.93 -24.32
N ARG A 250 -6.98 -5.81 -25.02
CA ARG A 250 -5.98 -6.72 -24.41
C ARG A 250 -4.60 -6.09 -24.25
N ASP A 251 -4.46 -4.81 -24.59
CA ASP A 251 -3.17 -4.14 -24.55
C ASP A 251 -2.73 -3.93 -23.11
N THR A 252 -1.58 -4.49 -22.78
CA THR A 252 -0.94 -4.31 -21.47
C THR A 252 0.05 -3.16 -21.56
N VAL A 253 0.10 -2.32 -20.53
CA VAL A 253 1.12 -1.27 -20.43
C VAL A 253 2.05 -1.54 -19.26
N LEU A 254 3.30 -1.11 -19.40
CA LEU A 254 4.27 -1.11 -18.31
C LEU A 254 3.92 0.00 -17.32
N VAL A 255 3.36 -0.36 -16.16
CA VAL A 255 2.95 0.63 -15.13
C VAL A 255 4.03 0.85 -14.07
N TYR A 256 4.93 -0.11 -13.88
CA TYR A 256 6.02 -0.02 -12.91
C TYR A 256 7.24 -0.79 -13.40
N HIS A 257 8.42 -0.21 -13.16
CA HIS A 257 9.70 -0.83 -13.43
C HIS A 257 10.62 -0.67 -12.20
N PRO A 258 11.39 -1.69 -11.80
CA PRO A 258 12.28 -1.60 -10.64
C PRO A 258 13.43 -0.60 -10.84
N ASP A 259 13.90 -0.43 -12.08
CA ASP A 259 14.82 0.66 -12.45
C ASP A 259 14.05 1.97 -12.64
N PRO A 260 14.26 3.00 -11.81
CA PRO A 260 13.56 4.28 -11.89
C PRO A 260 13.92 5.09 -13.15
N ALA A 261 14.99 4.73 -13.87
CA ALA A 261 15.34 5.38 -15.14
C ALA A 261 14.41 4.97 -16.30
N VAL A 262 13.68 3.86 -16.16
CA VAL A 262 12.77 3.36 -17.20
C VAL A 262 11.43 4.09 -17.11
N ALA A 263 11.03 4.71 -18.22
CA ALA A 263 9.76 5.40 -18.32
C ALA A 263 8.57 4.44 -18.18
N THR A 264 7.67 4.73 -17.24
CA THR A 264 6.42 4.01 -17.05
C THR A 264 5.28 4.70 -17.78
N ALA A 265 4.25 3.93 -18.14
CA ALA A 265 3.07 4.44 -18.79
C ALA A 265 2.29 5.37 -17.84
N LYS A 266 1.95 6.56 -18.35
CA LYS A 266 1.08 7.52 -17.65
C LYS A 266 -0.38 7.38 -18.04
N THR A 267 -0.66 6.55 -19.06
CA THR A 267 -2.00 6.33 -19.58
C THR A 267 -2.21 4.87 -19.97
N VAL A 268 -3.45 4.42 -19.83
CA VAL A 268 -3.94 3.15 -20.37
C VAL A 268 -5.10 3.43 -21.30
N GLN A 269 -5.10 2.79 -22.47
CA GLN A 269 -6.18 2.91 -23.43
C GLN A 269 -7.19 1.79 -23.24
N VAL A 270 -8.44 2.17 -23.00
CA VAL A 270 -9.61 1.27 -23.00
C VAL A 270 -10.46 1.63 -24.21
N THR A 271 -11.10 0.67 -24.86
CA THR A 271 -11.90 0.94 -26.06
C THR A 271 -13.37 0.69 -25.78
N ASP A 272 -14.25 1.62 -26.11
CA ASP A 272 -15.70 1.40 -25.93
C ASP A 272 -16.26 0.35 -26.90
N GLU A 273 -17.54 0.01 -26.75
CA GLU A 273 -18.23 -0.95 -27.63
C GLU A 273 -18.22 -0.51 -29.10
N GLN A 274 -18.11 0.80 -29.36
CA GLN A 274 -18.09 1.43 -30.67
C GLN A 274 -16.67 1.53 -31.27
N GLY A 275 -15.64 1.08 -30.56
CA GLY A 275 -14.25 1.13 -31.03
C GLY A 275 -13.53 2.44 -30.72
N VAL A 276 -14.11 3.34 -29.92
CA VAL A 276 -13.53 4.63 -29.57
C VAL A 276 -12.58 4.46 -28.39
N PRO A 277 -11.33 4.98 -28.49
CA PRO A 277 -10.37 4.90 -27.39
C PRO A 277 -10.68 5.93 -26.30
N LEU A 278 -10.69 5.45 -25.06
CA LEU A 278 -10.70 6.21 -23.82
C LEU A 278 -9.32 6.08 -23.17
N HIS A 279 -8.67 7.21 -22.90
CA HIS A 279 -7.38 7.25 -22.21
C HIS A 279 -7.60 7.47 -20.71
N LEU A 280 -7.36 6.44 -19.92
CA LEU A 280 -7.30 6.52 -18.47
C LEU A 280 -5.91 7.02 -18.07
N GLY A 281 -5.84 7.92 -17.09
CA GLY A 281 -4.61 8.27 -16.41
C GLY A 281 -4.19 7.14 -15.48
N VAL A 282 -2.88 6.89 -15.43
CA VAL A 282 -2.25 5.96 -14.48
C VAL A 282 -1.16 6.70 -13.74
N GLU A 283 -1.22 6.61 -12.42
CA GLU A 283 -0.18 7.14 -11.54
C GLU A 283 0.26 6.06 -10.57
N THR A 284 1.55 6.05 -10.26
CA THR A 284 2.11 5.16 -9.24
C THR A 284 2.55 5.99 -8.06
N THR A 285 2.04 5.64 -6.88
CA THR A 285 2.46 6.23 -5.62
C THR A 285 3.07 5.14 -4.76
N THR A 286 4.22 5.45 -4.15
CA THR A 286 4.83 4.57 -3.16
C THR A 286 4.56 5.18 -1.80
N SER A 287 3.85 4.46 -0.93
CA SER A 287 3.58 4.97 0.42
C SER A 287 4.87 5.18 1.20
N ALA A 288 4.83 5.93 2.31
CA ALA A 288 5.95 6.02 3.25
C ALA A 288 6.38 4.64 3.79
N TRP A 289 5.53 3.63 3.63
CA TRP A 289 5.76 2.23 4.02
C TRP A 289 6.33 1.36 2.90
N GLY A 290 6.44 1.91 1.69
CA GLY A 290 6.97 1.25 0.51
C GLY A 290 5.91 0.59 -0.37
N ASP A 291 4.66 0.51 0.08
CA ASP A 291 3.57 -0.13 -0.66
C ASP A 291 3.34 0.59 -1.99
N LEU A 292 3.45 -0.14 -3.10
CA LEU A 292 3.19 0.41 -4.42
C LEU A 292 1.67 0.45 -4.63
N THR A 293 1.12 1.64 -4.85
CA THR A 293 -0.28 1.84 -5.20
C THR A 293 -0.36 2.37 -6.63
N VAL A 294 -1.03 1.61 -7.50
CA VAL A 294 -1.33 2.02 -8.87
C VAL A 294 -2.72 2.65 -8.88
N VAL A 295 -2.80 3.92 -9.21
CA VAL A 295 -4.02 4.72 -9.23
C VAL A 295 -4.48 4.87 -10.67
N PHE A 296 -5.70 4.41 -10.94
CA PHE A 296 -6.36 4.64 -12.22
C PHE A 296 -7.41 5.74 -12.07
N PHE A 297 -7.36 6.72 -12.95
CA PHE A 297 -8.28 7.85 -12.91
C PHE A 297 -8.64 8.29 -14.33
N ALA A 298 -9.75 9.00 -14.46
CA ALA A 298 -10.10 9.66 -15.70
C ALA A 298 -9.49 11.07 -15.65
N GLN A 299 -8.63 11.41 -16.61
CA GLN A 299 -8.01 12.74 -16.68
C GLN A 299 -9.07 13.84 -16.67
N TYR A 300 -10.25 13.54 -17.24
CA TYR A 300 -11.41 14.41 -17.22
C TYR A 300 -12.69 13.58 -17.05
N LEU A 301 -13.53 13.98 -16.10
CA LEU A 301 -14.86 13.41 -15.89
C LEU A 301 -15.91 14.46 -16.26
N CYS A 302 -16.76 14.13 -17.22
CA CYS A 302 -17.93 14.94 -17.55
C CYS A 302 -19.18 14.21 -17.05
N LEU A 303 -19.69 14.65 -15.90
CA LEU A 303 -20.91 14.10 -15.31
C LEU A 303 -22.12 14.88 -15.83
N ASN A 304 -23.06 14.17 -16.45
CA ASN A 304 -24.25 14.76 -17.01
C ASN A 304 -25.46 14.56 -16.09
N PHE A 305 -25.78 15.58 -15.29
CA PHE A 305 -26.95 15.58 -14.40
C PHE A 305 -28.23 16.06 -15.09
N THR A 306 -28.16 16.42 -16.37
CA THR A 306 -29.27 17.09 -17.07
C THR A 306 -30.28 16.12 -17.68
N SER A 307 -30.00 14.81 -17.67
CA SER A 307 -30.75 13.76 -18.40
C SER A 307 -30.86 13.95 -19.93
N LEU A 308 -30.24 15.01 -20.48
CA LEU A 308 -30.23 15.31 -21.91
C LEU A 308 -29.03 14.63 -22.61
N PRO A 309 -29.12 14.30 -23.90
CA PRO A 309 -27.97 13.81 -24.65
C PRO A 309 -26.83 14.85 -24.66
N MET A 310 -25.72 14.52 -24.00
CA MET A 310 -24.49 15.30 -24.01
C MET A 310 -23.49 14.73 -25.02
N LYS A 311 -22.79 15.58 -25.77
CA LYS A 311 -21.55 15.21 -26.49
C LYS A 311 -20.42 16.06 -25.93
N TYR A 312 -19.27 15.49 -25.61
CA TYR A 312 -18.09 16.27 -25.25
C TYR A 312 -17.05 16.25 -26.36
N GLY A 313 -16.31 17.34 -26.49
CA GLY A 313 -15.14 17.42 -27.35
C GLY A 313 -13.96 17.94 -26.56
N VAL A 314 -12.78 17.51 -27.00
CA VAL A 314 -11.50 17.88 -26.41
C VAL A 314 -10.77 18.79 -27.40
N TYR A 315 -10.31 19.96 -26.94
CA TYR A 315 -9.43 20.82 -27.73
C TYR A 315 -7.95 20.51 -27.43
N GLY A 316 -7.28 19.87 -28.39
CA GLY A 316 -5.82 19.76 -28.42
C GLY A 316 -5.26 20.54 -29.62
N GLY A 317 -4.51 21.61 -29.36
CA GLY A 317 -3.71 22.35 -30.35
C GLY A 317 -4.48 22.96 -31.54
N THR A 318 -4.85 22.15 -32.52
CA THR A 318 -5.38 22.52 -33.83
C THR A 318 -6.47 21.59 -34.38
N THR A 319 -6.87 20.52 -33.66
CA THR A 319 -7.89 19.56 -34.13
C THR A 319 -9.10 19.49 -33.21
N ARG A 320 -10.30 19.55 -33.81
CA ARG A 320 -11.59 19.41 -33.13
C ARG A 320 -12.06 17.96 -33.27
N LYS A 321 -11.97 17.17 -32.21
CA LYS A 321 -12.54 15.80 -32.17
C LYS A 321 -13.75 15.79 -31.26
N VAL A 322 -14.92 15.50 -31.84
CA VAL A 322 -16.15 15.25 -31.09
C VAL A 322 -16.16 13.78 -30.70
N VAL A 323 -16.26 13.49 -29.40
CA VAL A 323 -16.29 12.13 -28.86
C VAL A 323 -17.68 11.90 -28.26
N PRO A 324 -18.39 10.81 -28.62
CA PRO A 324 -19.67 10.50 -27.97
C PRO A 324 -19.46 10.25 -26.47
N CYS A 325 -20.43 10.63 -25.64
CA CYS A 325 -20.42 10.20 -24.24
C CYS A 325 -20.66 8.69 -24.15
N ALA A 326 -20.05 8.03 -23.17
CA ALA A 326 -20.36 6.65 -22.83
C ALA A 326 -21.89 6.47 -22.67
N GLY A 327 -22.47 5.48 -23.34
CA GLY A 327 -23.89 5.14 -23.25
C GLY A 327 -24.83 5.84 -24.25
N GLN A 328 -24.33 6.58 -25.25
CA GLN A 328 -25.18 7.14 -26.32
C GLN A 328 -25.04 6.40 -27.65
N THR A 329 -26.14 5.82 -28.13
CA THR A 329 -26.29 5.40 -29.52
C THR A 329 -26.33 6.63 -30.43
N LEU A 330 -25.37 6.72 -31.36
CA LEU A 330 -25.43 7.69 -32.45
C LEU A 330 -26.62 7.32 -33.35
N SER A 331 -27.72 8.08 -33.25
CA SER A 331 -28.71 8.08 -34.32
C SER A 331 -28.01 8.53 -35.61
N PRO A 332 -28.22 7.84 -36.75
CA PRO A 332 -27.59 8.22 -38.01
C PRO A 332 -27.97 9.66 -38.35
N SER A 333 -26.97 10.53 -38.45
CA SER A 333 -27.17 11.88 -38.96
C SER A 333 -27.64 11.80 -40.41
N PRO A 334 -28.67 12.55 -40.83
CA PRO A 334 -29.06 12.59 -42.21
C PRO A 334 -27.97 13.30 -43.02
N ALA A 335 -27.55 12.62 -44.10
CA ALA A 335 -26.84 13.09 -45.29
C ALA A 335 -25.86 14.27 -45.13
N GLY A 336 -24.56 13.96 -45.13
CA GLY A 336 -23.50 14.94 -45.36
C GLY A 336 -22.13 14.30 -45.16
N SER A 337 -21.59 13.68 -46.23
CA SER A 337 -20.25 13.09 -46.25
C SER A 337 -19.18 14.12 -45.83
N PRO A 338 -18.13 13.69 -45.13
CA PRO A 338 -16.86 13.66 -45.86
C PRO A 338 -16.06 12.37 -45.63
N ALA A 339 -15.26 12.10 -46.66
CA ALA A 339 -14.24 11.07 -46.85
C ALA A 339 -13.84 10.19 -45.64
N LYS A 340 -13.87 8.88 -45.90
CA LYS A 340 -13.19 7.83 -45.13
C LYS A 340 -11.70 8.20 -44.97
N PRO A 341 -11.13 8.26 -43.75
CA PRO A 341 -9.68 8.42 -43.61
C PRO A 341 -9.01 7.12 -44.07
N SER A 342 -7.86 7.27 -44.73
CA SER A 342 -7.08 6.15 -45.23
C SER A 342 -6.35 5.46 -44.07
N PRO A 343 -5.99 4.17 -44.19
CA PRO A 343 -5.24 3.44 -43.15
C PRO A 343 -3.85 4.04 -42.87
N ALA A 344 -3.33 4.90 -43.75
CA ALA A 344 -2.03 5.55 -43.59
C ALA A 344 -2.06 6.73 -42.58
N ASP A 345 -3.23 7.34 -42.37
CA ASP A 345 -3.39 8.48 -41.45
C ASP A 345 -3.48 8.05 -39.97
N ALA A 346 -3.69 6.76 -39.70
CA ALA A 346 -3.75 6.21 -38.35
C ALA A 346 -2.35 5.99 -37.74
N ALA A 347 -1.32 5.77 -38.55
CA ALA A 347 0.04 5.45 -38.07
C ALA A 347 0.90 6.69 -37.77
N ALA A 348 0.57 7.86 -38.34
CA ALA A 348 1.36 9.08 -38.17
C ALA A 348 0.95 9.94 -36.96
N GLY A 349 -0.17 9.61 -36.29
CA GLY A 349 -0.72 10.39 -35.18
C GLY A 349 -0.21 10.02 -33.78
N ASP A 350 0.39 8.83 -33.62
CA ASP A 350 0.69 8.27 -32.29
C ASP A 350 1.89 8.93 -31.58
N ALA A 351 2.78 9.61 -32.31
CA ALA A 351 3.96 10.25 -31.72
C ALA A 351 3.67 11.64 -31.09
N ALA A 352 2.56 12.30 -31.44
CA ALA A 352 2.29 13.68 -31.03
C ALA A 352 1.35 13.83 -29.81
N VAL A 353 0.76 12.74 -29.32
CA VAL A 353 -0.21 12.78 -28.20
C VAL A 353 0.48 12.92 -26.84
N ALA A 354 1.81 12.75 -26.77
CA ALA A 354 2.59 12.85 -25.54
C ALA A 354 2.72 14.27 -24.95
N SER A 355 2.22 15.33 -25.61
CA SER A 355 2.44 16.72 -25.19
C SER A 355 1.28 17.69 -25.47
N ALA A 356 0.11 17.20 -25.89
CA ALA A 356 -1.03 18.10 -26.10
C ALA A 356 -1.64 18.53 -24.75
N THR A 357 -1.15 19.63 -24.17
CA THR A 357 -1.86 20.34 -23.08
C THR A 357 -3.27 20.65 -23.54
N LEU A 358 -4.22 19.93 -22.97
CA LEU A 358 -5.65 20.06 -23.23
C LEU A 358 -6.09 21.47 -22.78
N LYS A 359 -6.49 22.31 -23.73
CA LYS A 359 -6.80 23.73 -23.43
C LYS A 359 -8.22 23.92 -22.91
N SER A 360 -9.17 23.09 -23.35
CA SER A 360 -10.57 23.15 -22.91
C SER A 360 -11.34 21.88 -23.27
N ILE A 361 -12.38 21.59 -22.47
CA ILE A 361 -13.43 20.62 -22.78
C ILE A 361 -14.68 21.43 -23.09
N TYR A 362 -15.36 21.09 -24.18
CA TYR A 362 -16.65 21.68 -24.49
C TYR A 362 -17.71 20.60 -24.53
N ALA A 363 -18.88 20.90 -23.96
CA ALA A 363 -20.08 20.08 -24.13
C ALA A 363 -20.98 20.74 -25.18
N VAL A 364 -21.41 19.98 -26.19
CA VAL A 364 -22.41 20.43 -27.17
C VAL A 364 -23.72 19.73 -26.83
N PHE A 365 -24.71 20.54 -26.48
CA PHE A 365 -26.10 20.11 -26.36
C PHE A 365 -26.88 20.56 -27.59
N GLY A 366 -28.01 19.91 -27.86
CA GLY A 366 -28.96 20.40 -28.86
C GLY A 366 -29.39 21.85 -28.59
N PRO A 367 -30.00 22.53 -29.57
CA PRO A 367 -30.04 24.00 -29.65
C PRO A 367 -30.74 24.78 -28.52
N ARG A 368 -31.19 24.18 -27.41
CA ARG A 368 -32.04 24.87 -26.40
C ARG A 368 -31.91 24.37 -24.94
N SER A 369 -30.73 24.28 -24.36
CA SER A 369 -30.62 24.06 -22.91
C SER A 369 -29.43 24.76 -22.28
N ALA A 370 -29.69 25.55 -21.23
CA ALA A 370 -28.66 26.15 -20.40
C ALA A 370 -27.91 25.05 -19.61
N PHE A 371 -26.59 25.17 -19.55
CA PHE A 371 -25.73 24.23 -18.84
C PHE A 371 -25.89 24.38 -17.32
N SER A 372 -26.13 23.25 -16.65
CA SER A 372 -25.89 23.09 -15.21
C SER A 372 -25.10 21.80 -15.02
N GLY A 373 -23.78 21.90 -15.20
CA GLY A 373 -22.84 20.82 -14.90
C GLY A 373 -21.62 21.37 -14.18
N ARG A 374 -20.86 20.49 -13.55
CA ARG A 374 -19.59 20.84 -12.90
C ARG A 374 -18.50 20.03 -13.58
N LEU A 375 -17.57 20.71 -14.24
CA LEU A 375 -16.31 20.11 -14.65
C LEU A 375 -15.45 19.99 -13.39
N VAL A 376 -15.18 18.76 -12.98
CA VAL A 376 -14.25 18.49 -11.88
C VAL A 376 -12.98 17.96 -12.53
N ALA A 377 -11.90 18.73 -12.43
CA ALA A 377 -10.59 18.16 -12.65
C ALA A 377 -10.42 17.08 -11.58
N ALA A 378 -10.33 15.82 -12.00
CA ALA A 378 -9.84 14.78 -11.12
C ALA A 378 -8.33 15.01 -10.99
N GLN A 379 -7.94 15.99 -10.18
CA GLN A 379 -6.57 16.00 -9.70
C GLN A 379 -6.41 14.71 -8.90
N PRO A 380 -5.35 13.93 -9.14
CA PRO A 380 -5.02 12.85 -8.22
C PRO A 380 -4.92 13.47 -6.82
N PRO A 381 -5.40 12.81 -5.76
CA PRO A 381 -5.15 13.29 -4.41
C PRO A 381 -3.62 13.45 -4.28
N LEU A 382 -3.18 14.67 -3.95
CA LEU A 382 -1.81 14.90 -3.53
C LEU A 382 -1.50 13.89 -2.42
N ALA A 383 -0.44 13.11 -2.64
CA ALA A 383 0.00 12.00 -1.80
C ALA A 383 0.22 12.40 -0.33
#